data_AF-A0A848WIC3-F1
#
_entry.id   AF-A0A848WIC3-F1
#
_cell.length_a   1.000
_cell.length_b   1.000
_cell.length_c   1.000
_cell.angle_alpha   90.00
_cell.angle_beta   90.00
_cell.angle_gamma   90.00
#
_symmetry.space_group_name_H-M   'P 1'
#
loop_
_entity.id
_entity.type
_entity.pdbx_description
1 polymer ?
#
loop_
_entity_poly.entity_id
_entity_poly.type
_entity_poly.pdbx_seq_one_letter_code
_entity_poly.pdbx_strand_id
1 'polypeptide(L)'
;MSQLESQMKLRDKEMVPRILVQAMFALMLASLALVSFAVLTERPLTGVPAMQPIVAEVTVTLGAEREGHITVVDAAGHTVARSDKDKNGFIGVIHRVMERERMLQQATLSAPVRVVRRENGIYAVLDTVTDWSIELVGYGQDNVAAFAKLVD
;
A
#
# COMPACT_ATOMS: atom_id res chain seq x y z
N MET A 1 28.30 -17.91 -58.56
CA MET A 1 28.23 -17.16 -57.29
C MET A 1 29.64 -17.03 -56.76
N SER A 2 30.08 -15.79 -56.54
CA SER A 2 31.45 -15.50 -56.10
C SER A 2 31.64 -15.93 -54.63
N GLN A 3 32.83 -16.41 -54.28
CA GLN A 3 33.18 -16.72 -52.88
C GLN A 3 32.93 -15.53 -51.94
N LEU A 4 33.06 -14.30 -52.47
CA LEU A 4 32.76 -13.06 -51.75
C LEU A 4 31.28 -12.96 -51.36
N GLU A 5 30.35 -13.32 -52.24
CA GLU A 5 28.90 -13.28 -51.97
C GLU A 5 28.50 -14.29 -50.88
N SER A 6 29.16 -15.46 -50.86
CA SER A 6 28.90 -16.48 -49.82
C SER A 6 29.43 -16.07 -48.45
N GLN A 7 30.61 -15.43 -48.39
CA GLN A 7 31.15 -14.91 -47.14
C GLN A 7 30.34 -13.72 -46.60
N MET A 8 29.87 -12.82 -47.47
CA MET A 8 29.03 -11.70 -47.07
C MET A 8 27.67 -12.17 -46.53
N LYS A 9 27.05 -13.20 -47.14
CA LYS A 9 25.81 -13.82 -46.63
C LYS A 9 25.95 -14.46 -45.25
N LEU A 10 27.11 -15.01 -44.92
CA LEU A 10 27.37 -15.62 -43.61
C LEU A 10 27.57 -14.54 -42.54
N ARG A 11 28.24 -13.43 -42.88
CA ARG A 11 28.47 -12.30 -41.96
C ARG A 11 27.19 -11.52 -41.65
N ASP A 12 26.28 -11.40 -42.62
CA ASP A 12 24.95 -10.79 -42.42
C ASP A 12 23.96 -11.69 -41.65
N LYS A 13 24.26 -13.00 -41.51
CA LYS A 13 23.31 -13.94 -40.88
C LYS A 13 23.40 -13.96 -39.34
N GLU A 14 24.45 -13.39 -38.75
CA GLU A 14 24.63 -13.28 -37.30
C GLU A 14 24.43 -11.84 -36.80
N MET A 15 23.34 -11.18 -37.19
CA MET A 15 22.96 -9.85 -36.66
C MET A 15 22.70 -9.88 -35.14
N VAL A 16 22.33 -11.04 -34.60
CA VAL A 16 22.19 -11.29 -33.15
C VAL A 16 22.77 -12.68 -32.83
N PRO A 17 23.81 -12.78 -31.99
CA PRO A 17 24.36 -14.06 -31.57
C PRO A 17 23.29 -14.91 -30.88
N ARG A 18 23.11 -16.16 -31.33
CA ARG A 18 22.10 -17.08 -30.77
C ARG A 18 22.27 -17.31 -29.26
N ILE A 19 23.51 -17.29 -28.79
CA ILE A 19 23.88 -17.42 -27.37
C ILE A 19 23.23 -16.31 -26.54
N LEU A 20 23.20 -15.08 -27.07
CA LEU A 20 22.63 -13.93 -26.37
C LEU A 20 21.10 -14.08 -26.21
N VAL A 21 20.43 -14.54 -27.27
CA VAL A 21 18.99 -14.81 -27.25
C VAL A 21 18.67 -15.92 -26.24
N GLN A 22 19.44 -17.00 -26.25
CA GLN A 22 19.31 -18.11 -25.30
C GLN A 22 19.53 -17.64 -23.85
N ALA A 23 20.57 -16.82 -23.60
CA ALA A 23 20.83 -16.26 -22.28
C ALA A 23 19.68 -15.38 -21.79
N MET A 24 19.08 -14.60 -22.69
CA MET A 24 17.93 -13.74 -22.38
C MET A 24 16.71 -14.58 -21.96
N PHE A 25 16.37 -15.62 -22.72
CA PHE A 25 15.28 -16.54 -22.35
C PHE A 25 15.60 -17.36 -21.11
N ALA A 26 16.85 -17.80 -20.93
CA ALA A 26 17.28 -18.50 -19.73
C ALA A 26 17.12 -17.63 -18.48
N LEU A 27 17.46 -16.34 -18.56
CA LEU A 27 17.25 -15.39 -17.47
C LEU A 27 15.76 -15.22 -17.14
N MET A 28 14.91 -15.08 -18.16
CA MET A 28 13.45 -14.99 -17.96
C MET A 28 12.87 -16.26 -17.33
N LEU A 29 13.30 -17.44 -17.78
CA LEU A 29 12.85 -18.71 -17.23
C LEU A 29 13.37 -18.92 -15.80
N ALA A 30 14.61 -18.52 -15.51
CA ALA A 30 15.19 -18.60 -14.19
C ALA A 30 14.48 -17.68 -13.19
N SER A 31 14.17 -16.44 -13.58
CA SER A 31 13.42 -15.52 -12.73
C SER A 31 12.01 -16.05 -12.45
N LEU A 32 11.31 -16.54 -13.48
CA LEU A 32 10.01 -17.16 -13.32
C LEU A 32 10.07 -18.39 -12.41
N ALA A 33 11.05 -19.28 -12.61
CA ALA A 33 11.23 -20.47 -11.78
C ALA A 33 11.48 -20.11 -10.30
N LEU A 34 12.29 -19.09 -10.02
CA LEU A 34 12.56 -18.63 -8.66
C LEU A 34 11.29 -18.08 -7.98
N VAL A 35 10.51 -17.26 -8.68
CA VAL A 35 9.27 -16.70 -8.15
C VAL A 35 8.22 -17.80 -7.96
N SER A 36 8.04 -18.68 -8.96
CA SER A 36 7.12 -19.82 -8.86
C SER A 36 7.49 -20.73 -7.69
N PHE A 37 8.77 -21.03 -7.50
CA PHE A 37 9.24 -21.80 -6.35
C PHE A 37 8.90 -21.11 -5.03
N ALA A 38 9.14 -19.80 -4.90
CA ALA A 38 8.84 -19.04 -3.69
C ALA A 38 7.34 -19.00 -3.36
N VAL A 39 6.49 -18.86 -4.37
CA VAL A 39 5.02 -18.88 -4.22
C VAL A 39 4.53 -20.28 -3.83
N LEU A 40 4.97 -21.33 -4.54
CA LEU A 40 4.54 -22.72 -4.28
C LEU A 40 5.02 -23.25 -2.92
N THR A 41 6.12 -22.72 -2.40
CA THR A 41 6.66 -23.09 -1.08
C THR A 41 6.19 -22.15 0.03
N GLU A 42 5.28 -21.21 -0.27
CA GLU A 42 4.77 -20.20 0.67
C GLU A 42 5.90 -19.54 1.46
N ARG A 43 7.01 -19.22 0.77
CA ARG A 43 8.22 -18.76 1.44
C ARG A 43 7.88 -17.50 2.27
N PRO A 44 8.15 -17.50 3.58
CA PRO A 44 7.76 -16.40 4.44
C PRO A 44 8.44 -15.11 3.97
N LEU A 45 7.68 -14.01 4.00
CA LEU A 45 8.21 -12.68 3.70
C LEU A 45 9.28 -12.34 4.73
N THR A 46 10.52 -12.28 4.28
CA THR A 46 11.66 -11.88 5.11
C THR A 46 11.91 -10.38 4.92
N GLY A 47 12.20 -9.67 6.02
CA GLY A 47 12.46 -8.21 5.98
C GLY A 47 11.22 -7.32 6.22
N VAL A 48 10.06 -7.90 6.52
CA VAL A 48 8.92 -7.12 7.03
C VAL A 48 9.10 -6.95 8.55
N PRO A 49 9.14 -5.71 9.08
CA PRO A 49 9.15 -5.50 10.53
C PRO A 49 7.97 -6.21 11.19
N ALA A 50 8.23 -6.91 12.29
CA ALA A 50 7.17 -7.57 13.05
C ALA A 50 6.18 -6.51 13.56
N MET A 51 4.90 -6.72 13.23
CA MET A 51 3.82 -5.86 13.69
C MET A 51 3.75 -5.91 15.22
N GLN A 52 3.95 -4.77 15.87
CA GLN A 52 3.94 -4.71 17.33
C GLN A 52 2.51 -4.75 17.88
N PRO A 53 2.31 -5.27 19.11
CA PRO A 53 1.01 -5.28 19.77
C PRO A 53 0.39 -3.90 19.85
N ILE A 54 -0.94 -3.85 19.77
CA ILE A 54 -1.73 -2.63 19.99
C ILE A 54 -1.82 -2.38 21.49
N VAL A 55 -1.45 -1.17 21.94
CA VAL A 55 -1.47 -0.77 23.36
C VAL A 55 -2.57 0.24 23.67
N ALA A 56 -3.10 0.93 22.67
CA ALA A 56 -4.27 1.80 22.79
C ALA A 56 -5.04 1.82 21.47
N GLU A 57 -6.36 1.94 21.55
CA GLU A 57 -7.23 2.05 20.38
C GLU A 57 -8.47 2.88 20.65
N VAL A 58 -8.94 3.56 19.61
CA VAL A 58 -10.23 4.24 19.59
C VAL A 58 -10.97 3.90 18.30
N THR A 59 -12.28 3.78 18.40
CA THR A 59 -13.16 3.58 17.25
C THR A 59 -13.86 4.90 16.94
N VAL A 60 -13.72 5.37 15.70
CA VAL A 60 -14.30 6.63 15.23
C VAL A 60 -14.98 6.44 13.87
N THR A 61 -15.96 7.28 13.58
CA THR A 61 -16.61 7.33 12.27
C THR A 61 -16.14 8.57 11.54
N LEU A 62 -15.68 8.41 10.30
CA LEU A 62 -15.33 9.53 9.43
C LEU A 62 -16.49 9.76 8.46
N GLY A 63 -16.98 11.00 8.39
CA GLY A 63 -18.05 11.39 7.48
C GLY A 63 -17.68 12.64 6.69
N ALA A 64 -17.99 12.63 5.39
CA ALA A 64 -17.87 13.81 4.56
C ALA A 64 -19.04 14.78 4.81
N GLU A 65 -18.73 16.03 5.10
CA GLU A 65 -19.71 17.11 5.16
C GLU A 65 -19.96 17.72 3.77
N ARG A 66 -21.07 18.43 3.62
CA ARG A 66 -21.46 19.11 2.37
C ARG A 66 -20.41 20.12 1.88
N GLU A 67 -19.62 20.68 2.80
CA GLU A 67 -18.56 21.64 2.52
C GLU A 67 -17.23 20.97 2.12
N GLY A 68 -17.18 19.63 2.00
CA GLY A 68 -16.04 18.89 1.49
C GLY A 68 -14.92 18.61 2.50
N HIS A 69 -15.09 19.03 3.76
CA HIS A 69 -14.24 18.60 4.86
C HIS A 69 -14.78 17.32 5.51
N ILE A 70 -13.89 16.61 6.21
CA ILE A 70 -14.21 15.35 6.90
C ILE A 70 -14.31 15.61 8.39
N THR A 71 -15.39 15.13 8.99
CA THR A 71 -15.65 15.20 10.42
C THR A 71 -15.44 13.83 11.03
N VAL A 72 -14.71 13.79 12.14
CA VAL A 72 -14.46 12.59 12.94
C VAL A 72 -15.39 12.60 14.13
N VAL A 73 -16.18 11.54 14.26
CA VAL A 73 -17.20 11.39 15.28
C VAL A 73 -16.85 10.20 16.18
N ASP A 74 -16.94 10.38 17.49
CA ASP A 74 -16.74 9.29 18.46
C ASP A 74 -17.93 8.32 18.50
N ALA A 75 -17.81 7.24 19.27
CA ALA A 75 -18.89 6.27 19.46
C ALA A 75 -20.16 6.85 20.12
N ALA A 76 -20.04 8.00 20.79
CA ALA A 76 -21.15 8.69 21.44
C ALA A 76 -21.84 9.71 20.52
N GLY A 77 -21.33 9.94 19.31
CA GLY A 77 -21.87 10.89 18.35
C GLY A 77 -21.29 12.30 18.45
N HIS A 78 -20.27 12.53 19.28
CA HIS A 78 -19.62 13.83 19.40
C HIS A 78 -18.53 14.01 18.33
N THR A 79 -18.44 15.22 17.79
CA THR A 79 -17.34 15.58 16.89
C THR A 79 -16.05 15.77 17.68
N VAL A 80 -15.04 14.95 17.38
CA VAL A 80 -13.73 14.99 18.04
C VAL A 80 -12.63 15.62 17.19
N ALA A 81 -12.79 15.63 15.86
CA ALA A 81 -11.88 16.33 14.95
C ALA A 81 -12.58 16.72 13.65
N ARG A 82 -12.02 17.74 12.98
CA ARG A 82 -12.39 18.12 11.61
C ARG A 82 -11.15 18.34 10.78
N SER A 83 -11.18 17.91 9.52
CA SER A 83 -10.01 17.94 8.63
C SER A 83 -9.56 19.35 8.21
N ASP A 84 -10.45 20.35 8.30
CA ASP A 84 -10.19 21.76 7.97
C ASP A 84 -9.56 22.54 9.13
N LYS A 85 -9.45 21.94 10.31
CA LYS A 85 -8.91 22.56 11.53
C LYS A 85 -7.65 21.86 12.01
N ASP A 86 -6.87 22.55 12.84
CA ASP A 86 -5.77 21.98 13.63
C ASP A 86 -4.74 21.13 12.86
N LYS A 87 -4.52 21.46 11.58
CA LYS A 87 -3.67 20.72 10.63
C LYS A 87 -4.12 19.27 10.38
N ASN A 88 -5.40 18.97 10.57
CA ASN A 88 -5.96 17.63 10.39
C ASN A 88 -6.28 17.29 8.92
N GLY A 89 -5.70 17.99 7.95
CA GLY A 89 -6.00 17.78 6.52
C GLY A 89 -5.76 16.35 6.05
N PHE A 90 -4.82 15.65 6.69
CA PHE A 90 -4.50 14.25 6.38
C PHE A 90 -5.65 13.29 6.71
N ILE A 91 -6.52 13.61 7.67
CA ILE A 91 -7.77 12.86 7.92
C ILE A 91 -8.62 12.81 6.65
N GLY A 92 -8.69 13.92 5.90
CA GLY A 92 -9.39 13.98 4.63
C GLY A 92 -8.77 13.12 3.53
N VAL A 93 -7.43 13.01 3.52
CA VAL A 93 -6.72 12.14 2.56
C VAL A 93 -7.01 10.68 2.87
N ILE A 94 -6.87 10.26 4.13
CA ILE A 94 -7.14 8.89 4.57
C ILE A 94 -8.60 8.50 4.31
N HIS A 95 -9.56 9.38 4.60
CA HIS A 95 -10.97 9.15 4.29
C HIS A 95 -11.20 8.86 2.80
N ARG A 96 -10.62 9.64 1.88
CA ARG A 96 -10.80 9.43 0.42
C ARG A 96 -10.24 8.09 -0.04
N VAL A 97 -9.12 7.67 0.52
CA VAL A 97 -8.52 6.35 0.22
C VAL A 97 -9.43 5.24 0.72
N MET A 98 -9.89 5.31 1.97
CA MET A 98 -10.81 4.31 2.53
C MET A 98 -12.14 4.26 1.81
N GLU A 99 -12.73 5.41 1.48
CA GLU A 99 -13.96 5.51 0.71
C GLU A 99 -13.81 4.80 -0.64
N ARG A 100 -12.67 5.01 -1.32
CA ARG A 100 -12.35 4.34 -2.59
C ARG A 100 -12.25 2.82 -2.43
N GLU A 101 -11.53 2.34 -1.40
CA GLU A 101 -11.37 0.91 -1.11
C GLU A 101 -12.71 0.25 -0.78
N ARG A 102 -13.52 0.88 0.07
CA ARG A 102 -14.87 0.41 0.41
C ARG A 102 -15.79 0.37 -0.82
N MET A 103 -15.71 1.37 -1.71
CA MET A 103 -16.45 1.34 -2.98
C MET A 103 -16.02 0.20 -3.89
N LEU A 104 -14.72 -0.11 -3.97
CA LEU A 104 -14.22 -1.25 -4.77
C LEU A 104 -14.73 -2.59 -4.25
N GLN A 105 -14.85 -2.72 -2.94
CA GLN A 105 -15.28 -3.95 -2.27
C GLN A 105 -16.80 -3.99 -1.98
N GLN A 106 -17.55 -2.98 -2.43
CA GLN A 106 -18.99 -2.84 -2.16
C GLN A 106 -19.33 -2.87 -0.65
N ALA A 107 -18.41 -2.37 0.18
CA ALA A 107 -18.53 -2.32 1.63
C ALA A 107 -19.24 -1.05 2.11
N THR A 108 -19.69 -1.04 3.37
CA THR A 108 -20.39 0.09 3.98
C THR A 108 -19.48 1.32 4.13
N LEU A 109 -19.82 2.42 3.44
CA LEU A 109 -19.04 3.66 3.48
C LEU A 109 -19.01 4.34 4.84
N SER A 110 -20.09 4.23 5.62
CA SER A 110 -20.22 4.83 6.95
C SER A 110 -19.73 3.93 8.08
N ALA A 111 -19.06 2.81 7.76
CA ALA A 111 -18.53 1.94 8.79
C ALA A 111 -17.46 2.67 9.63
N PRO A 112 -17.38 2.37 10.94
CA PRO A 112 -16.35 2.95 11.78
C PRO A 112 -14.96 2.53 11.32
N VAL A 113 -13.93 3.20 11.84
CA VAL A 113 -12.53 2.83 11.67
C VAL A 113 -11.86 2.80 13.03
N ARG A 114 -10.79 2.03 13.14
CA ARG A 114 -9.96 1.97 14.35
C ARG A 114 -8.70 2.79 14.15
N VAL A 115 -8.45 3.72 15.06
CA VAL A 115 -7.16 4.39 15.18
C VAL A 115 -6.45 3.75 16.36
N VAL A 116 -5.25 3.25 16.13
CA VAL A 116 -4.50 2.46 17.11
C VAL A 116 -3.13 3.05 17.35
N ARG A 117 -2.62 2.87 18.57
CA ARG A 117 -1.21 3.07 18.93
C ARG A 117 -0.61 1.73 19.29
N ARG A 118 0.55 1.42 18.73
CA ARG A 118 1.31 0.21 19.01
C ARG A 118 2.36 0.43 20.10
N GLU A 119 2.90 -0.66 20.62
CA GLU A 119 3.92 -0.62 21.70
C GLU A 119 5.17 0.20 21.32
N ASN A 120 5.57 0.18 20.04
CA ASN A 120 6.67 0.99 19.52
C ASN A 120 6.32 2.47 19.28
N GLY A 121 5.14 2.93 19.71
CA GLY A 121 4.68 4.30 19.55
C GLY A 121 4.20 4.66 18.14
N ILE A 122 4.11 3.68 17.23
CA ILE A 122 3.57 3.93 15.90
C ILE A 122 2.04 3.94 15.96
N TYR A 123 1.45 4.95 15.32
CA TYR A 123 0.01 5.07 15.13
C TYR A 123 -0.39 4.50 13.78
N ALA A 124 -1.54 3.84 13.72
CA ALA A 124 -2.09 3.29 12.49
C ALA A 124 -3.60 3.50 12.41
N VAL A 125 -4.11 3.52 11.18
CA VAL A 125 -5.55 3.50 10.88
C VAL A 125 -5.88 2.16 10.26
N LEU A 126 -6.91 1.50 10.80
CA LEU A 126 -7.41 0.21 10.35
C LEU A 126 -8.87 0.37 9.95
N ASP A 127 -9.20 0.02 8.71
CA ASP A 127 -10.59 -0.12 8.31
C ASP A 127 -11.20 -1.37 8.97
N THR A 128 -12.44 -1.30 9.44
CA THR A 128 -13.14 -2.44 10.06
C THR A 128 -13.91 -3.29 9.06
N VAL A 129 -14.13 -2.79 7.84
CA VAL A 129 -14.92 -3.49 6.81
C VAL A 129 -14.11 -3.90 5.59
N THR A 130 -12.86 -3.44 5.50
CA THR A 130 -11.90 -3.90 4.51
C THR A 130 -10.60 -4.27 5.23
N ASP A 131 -9.73 -5.05 4.59
CA ASP A 131 -8.39 -5.35 5.11
C ASP A 131 -7.40 -4.18 4.93
N TRP A 132 -7.89 -2.99 4.59
CA TRP A 132 -7.04 -1.82 4.38
C TRP A 132 -6.53 -1.27 5.71
N SER A 133 -5.21 -1.01 5.76
CA SER A 133 -4.56 -0.40 6.90
C SER A 133 -3.38 0.46 6.47
N ILE A 134 -3.02 1.44 7.32
CA ILE A 134 -1.90 2.34 7.08
C ILE A 134 -1.17 2.67 8.39
N GLU A 135 0.14 2.51 8.38
CA GLU A 135 1.03 2.94 9.46
C GLU A 135 1.43 4.41 9.23
N LEU A 136 1.25 5.27 10.22
CA LEU A 136 1.37 6.72 10.06
C LEU A 136 2.82 7.25 10.17
N VAL A 137 3.77 6.41 10.59
CA VAL A 137 5.17 6.77 10.90
C VAL A 137 5.89 7.51 9.75
N GLY A 138 5.51 7.27 8.49
CA GLY A 138 6.15 7.85 7.31
C GLY A 138 5.55 9.16 6.80
N TYR A 139 4.49 9.69 7.44
CA TYR A 139 3.70 10.79 6.88
C TYR A 139 3.99 12.16 7.51
N GLY A 140 4.96 12.25 8.41
CA GLY A 140 5.37 13.50 9.06
C GLY A 140 4.64 13.77 10.38
N GLN A 141 5.29 14.55 11.26
CA GLN A 141 4.86 14.71 12.66
C GLN A 141 3.47 15.31 12.82
N ASP A 142 3.11 16.33 12.04
CA ASP A 142 1.77 16.95 12.10
C ASP A 142 0.66 15.95 11.72
N ASN A 143 0.93 15.08 10.73
CA ASN A 143 -0.02 14.08 10.27
C ASN A 143 -0.19 12.96 11.29
N VAL A 144 0.89 12.50 11.92
CA VAL A 144 0.82 11.55 13.04
C VAL A 144 0.03 12.17 14.19
N ALA A 145 0.32 13.43 14.54
CA ALA A 145 -0.34 14.14 15.63
C ALA A 145 -1.86 14.30 15.43
N ALA A 146 -2.33 14.47 14.19
CA ALA A 146 -3.76 14.55 13.87
C ALA A 146 -4.54 13.30 14.32
N PHE A 147 -3.91 12.12 14.26
CA PHE A 147 -4.51 10.86 14.69
C PHE A 147 -4.15 10.49 16.14
N ALA A 148 -2.95 10.85 16.60
CA ALA A 148 -2.51 10.62 17.98
C ALA A 148 -3.48 11.26 18.99
N LYS A 149 -3.94 12.49 18.72
CA LYS A 149 -4.94 13.21 19.52
C LYS A 149 -6.29 12.48 19.67
N LEU A 150 -6.57 11.48 18.84
CA LEU A 150 -7.82 10.71 18.92
C LEU A 150 -7.71 9.55 19.91
N VAL A 151 -6.50 9.02 20.13
CA VAL A 151 -6.26 7.78 20.87
C VAL A 151 -5.48 7.98 22.17
N ASP A 152 -4.68 9.05 22.27
CA ASP A 152 -3.95 9.45 23.49
C ASP A 152 -4.82 10.27 24.44
#